data_AF-A0A813IJ56-F1
#
_entry.id   AF-A0A813IJ56-F1
#
_cell.length_a   1.000
_cell.length_b   1.000
_cell.length_c   1.000
_cell.angle_alpha   90.00
_cell.angle_beta   90.00
_cell.angle_gamma   90.00
#
_symmetry.space_group_name_H-M   'P 1'
#
loop_
_entity.id
_entity.type
_entity.pdbx_description
1 polymer ?
#
loop_
_entity_poly.entity_id
_entity_poly.type
_entity_poly.pdbx_seq_one_letter_code
_entity_poly.pdbx_strand_id
1 'polypeptide(L)'
;AAEVTLSSYYFWSSLSEQPGFQDYFTEVDLLVWLVSTAVHDIGHPAVNNDFLVKTKSSLALRYHDRAVLENFHIATAFELMKEKGVALLDHNMPSPPSSSLRNRVVEIILATDMAVHKSLVEDFAKEVQRNKNRQDIDKLLLEKTFVHMADIGFTPIPLFDREKASHFNGEEPDRISEFRGFGLGHEVGIVEVTLLLVRISVLRDCLNNIVNAEKRGKRQVLIRPNSKVIIKFLQVMQKHGYIGDLEIIDDHRAGKIVVDLIGRINKCGVISPRFDVTLDGIVQLASDILPSRQFGHLVLTTPYGIMDHHEAQRKNTGGKIVGFFF
;
A
#
# COMPACT_ATOMS: atom_id res chain seq x y z
N ALA A 1 11.60 2.12 2.44
CA ALA A 1 12.08 3.51 2.28
C ALA A 1 11.85 4.07 0.87
N ALA A 2 12.68 3.81 -0.15
CA ALA A 2 12.56 4.49 -1.46
C ALA A 2 11.20 4.31 -2.16
N GLU A 3 10.64 3.09 -2.16
CA GLU A 3 9.31 2.81 -2.71
C GLU A 3 8.22 3.58 -1.95
N VAL A 4 8.29 3.60 -0.62
CA VAL A 4 7.35 4.32 0.26
C VAL A 4 7.41 5.83 0.01
N THR A 5 8.62 6.39 -0.10
CA THR A 5 8.82 7.82 -0.44
C THR A 5 8.24 8.16 -1.81
N LEU A 6 8.47 7.31 -2.82
CA LEU A 6 7.88 7.48 -4.14
C LEU A 6 6.34 7.40 -4.08
N SER A 7 5.80 6.46 -3.32
CA SER A 7 4.36 6.30 -3.12
C SER A 7 3.73 7.52 -2.45
N SER A 8 4.36 8.06 -1.41
CA SER A 8 3.91 9.27 -0.73
C SER A 8 4.00 10.51 -1.63
N TYR A 9 5.07 10.62 -2.43
CA TYR A 9 5.17 11.69 -3.44
C TYR A 9 4.09 11.57 -4.51
N TYR A 10 3.80 10.34 -4.98
CA TYR A 10 2.73 10.11 -5.92
C TYR A 10 1.37 10.54 -5.34
N PHE A 11 1.05 10.11 -4.12
CA PHE A 11 -0.18 10.56 -3.43
C PHE A 11 -0.24 12.08 -3.34
N TRP A 12 0.84 12.73 -2.90
CA TRP A 12 0.90 14.19 -2.87
C TRP A 12 0.61 14.81 -4.24
N SER A 13 1.28 14.33 -5.29
CA SER A 13 1.13 14.88 -6.65
C SER A 13 -0.31 14.75 -7.17
N SER A 14 -0.94 13.58 -7.00
CA SER A 14 -2.32 13.35 -7.43
C SER A 14 -3.33 14.17 -6.62
N LEU A 15 -3.06 14.41 -5.34
CA LEU A 15 -3.93 15.23 -4.49
C LEU A 15 -3.73 16.72 -4.75
N SER A 16 -2.52 17.14 -5.15
CA SER A 16 -2.21 18.55 -5.44
C SER A 16 -2.95 19.11 -6.66
N GLU A 17 -3.45 18.24 -7.53
CA GLU A 17 -4.32 18.58 -8.66
C GLU A 17 -5.77 18.89 -8.23
N GLN A 18 -6.16 18.54 -6.99
CA GLN A 18 -7.51 18.76 -6.49
C GLN A 18 -7.72 20.22 -6.01
N PRO A 19 -8.88 20.82 -6.31
CA PRO A 19 -9.22 22.16 -5.81
C PRO A 19 -9.15 22.23 -4.27
N GLY A 20 -8.52 23.28 -3.74
CA GLY A 20 -8.40 23.53 -2.30
C GLY A 20 -7.28 22.75 -1.59
N PHE A 21 -6.48 21.94 -2.31
CA PHE A 21 -5.35 21.24 -1.71
C PHE A 21 -4.29 22.22 -1.18
N GLN A 22 -3.91 23.21 -2.00
CA GLN A 22 -2.87 24.21 -1.66
C GLN A 22 -3.28 25.13 -0.51
N ASP A 23 -4.58 25.25 -0.23
CA ASP A 23 -5.09 26.01 0.91
C ASP A 23 -4.91 25.25 2.25
N TYR A 24 -4.76 23.92 2.18
CA TYR A 24 -4.68 23.04 3.34
C TYR A 24 -3.29 22.44 3.54
N PHE A 25 -2.62 22.06 2.45
CA PHE A 25 -1.28 21.49 2.41
C PHE A 25 -0.32 22.44 1.69
N THR A 26 0.87 22.59 2.27
CA THR A 26 1.98 23.46 1.85
C THR A 26 3.21 22.63 1.51
N GLU A 27 4.18 23.19 0.80
CA GLU A 27 5.43 22.47 0.47
C GLU A 27 6.21 21.98 1.71
N VAL A 28 6.04 22.63 2.87
CA VAL A 28 6.64 22.17 4.13
C VAL A 28 6.05 20.82 4.58
N ASP A 29 4.81 20.54 4.23
CA ASP A 29 4.14 19.29 4.57
C ASP A 29 4.63 18.15 3.68
N LEU A 30 4.85 18.45 2.39
CA LEU A 30 5.55 17.53 1.50
C LEU A 30 6.95 17.20 2.05
N LEU A 31 7.69 18.21 2.52
CA LEU A 31 9.00 17.98 3.15
C LEU A 31 8.88 17.03 4.34
N VAL A 32 7.90 17.24 5.23
CA VAL A 32 7.64 16.36 6.37
C VAL A 32 7.35 14.93 5.93
N TRP A 33 6.53 14.73 4.88
CA TRP A 33 6.19 13.40 4.36
C TRP A 33 7.40 12.72 3.74
N LEU A 34 8.17 13.43 2.92
CA LEU A 34 9.36 12.90 2.26
C LEU A 34 10.43 12.50 3.28
N VAL A 35 10.68 13.34 4.29
CA VAL A 35 11.64 13.03 5.36
C VAL A 35 11.16 11.82 6.16
N SER A 36 9.90 11.81 6.60
CA SER A 36 9.35 10.70 7.40
C SER A 36 9.45 9.38 6.65
N THR A 37 9.03 9.35 5.38
CA THR A 37 9.05 8.13 4.55
C THR A 37 10.46 7.67 4.18
N ALA A 38 11.41 8.59 4.03
CA ALA A 38 12.80 8.23 3.76
C ALA A 38 13.46 7.52 4.96
N VAL A 39 13.06 7.89 6.19
CA VAL A 39 13.73 7.41 7.42
C VAL A 39 12.88 6.48 8.30
N HIS A 40 11.61 6.23 7.97
CA HIS A 40 10.70 5.44 8.82
C HIS A 40 11.23 4.03 9.16
N ASP A 41 12.09 3.47 8.30
CA ASP A 41 12.64 2.11 8.39
C ASP A 41 14.18 2.08 8.50
N ILE A 42 14.80 3.21 8.85
CA ILE A 42 16.27 3.33 8.85
C ILE A 42 16.92 2.36 9.86
N GLY A 43 17.91 1.60 9.41
CA GLY A 43 18.65 0.67 10.26
C GLY A 43 17.88 -0.59 10.68
N HIS A 44 16.72 -0.88 10.07
CA HIS A 44 15.86 -2.00 10.48
C HIS A 44 16.60 -3.35 10.55
N PRO A 45 16.57 -4.07 11.68
CA PRO A 45 17.37 -5.29 11.92
C PRO A 45 16.80 -6.56 11.25
N ALA A 46 15.94 -6.40 10.24
CA ALA A 46 15.16 -7.48 9.60
C ALA A 46 14.36 -8.40 10.54
N VAL A 47 14.00 -7.94 11.75
CA VAL A 47 13.11 -8.63 12.70
C VAL A 47 12.05 -7.67 13.20
N ASN A 48 10.87 -8.17 13.60
CA ASN A 48 9.75 -7.34 14.02
C ASN A 48 9.74 -7.06 15.54
N ASN A 49 8.90 -6.10 15.98
CA ASN A 49 8.69 -5.75 17.40
C ASN A 49 8.41 -6.99 18.27
N ASP A 50 7.57 -7.89 17.78
CA ASP A 50 7.17 -9.12 18.45
C ASP A 50 8.36 -10.04 18.81
N PHE A 51 9.32 -10.17 17.90
CA PHE A 51 10.56 -10.92 18.12
C PHE A 51 11.47 -10.22 19.13
N LEU A 52 11.64 -8.90 19.01
CA LEU A 52 12.51 -8.11 19.88
C LEU A 52 12.04 -8.14 21.34
N VAL A 53 10.73 -8.08 21.58
CA VAL A 53 10.11 -8.16 22.91
C VAL A 53 10.27 -9.56 23.49
N LYS A 54 9.93 -10.61 22.73
CA LYS A 54 10.05 -12.01 23.19
C LYS A 54 11.47 -12.42 23.54
N THR A 55 12.46 -11.90 22.80
CA THR A 55 13.88 -12.18 23.03
C THR A 55 14.52 -11.28 24.09
N LYS A 56 13.77 -10.30 24.65
CA LYS A 56 14.30 -9.29 25.58
C LYS A 56 15.54 -8.59 25.04
N SER A 57 15.51 -8.27 23.74
CA SER A 57 16.59 -7.56 23.07
C SER A 57 16.91 -6.23 23.77
N SER A 58 18.13 -5.72 23.58
CA SER A 58 18.54 -4.42 24.14
C SER A 58 17.64 -3.27 23.69
N LEU A 59 17.11 -3.32 22.46
CA LEU A 59 16.15 -2.34 21.94
C LEU A 59 14.80 -2.43 22.67
N ALA A 60 14.27 -3.64 22.87
CA ALA A 60 13.01 -3.83 23.59
C ALA A 60 13.11 -3.34 25.05
N LEU A 61 14.24 -3.62 25.71
CA LEU A 61 14.52 -3.09 27.05
C LEU A 61 14.63 -1.56 27.07
N ARG A 62 15.28 -0.97 26.05
CA ARG A 62 15.47 0.49 25.94
C ARG A 62 14.16 1.24 25.71
N TYR A 63 13.27 0.69 24.88
CA TYR A 63 11.99 1.31 24.54
C TYR A 63 10.80 0.72 25.31
N HIS A 64 11.08 -0.06 26.36
CA HIS A 64 10.07 -0.62 27.26
C HIS A 64 8.93 -1.33 26.52
N ASP A 65 9.28 -2.13 25.51
CA ASP A 65 8.36 -2.91 24.66
C ASP A 65 7.32 -2.08 23.88
N ARG A 66 7.48 -0.76 23.75
CA ARG A 66 6.55 0.14 23.04
C ARG A 66 7.13 0.63 21.72
N ALA A 67 6.47 0.32 20.60
CA ALA A 67 6.85 0.76 19.25
C ALA A 67 8.38 0.72 19.06
N VAL A 68 8.97 -0.45 19.35
CA VAL A 68 10.40 -0.60 19.63
C VAL A 68 11.23 -0.19 18.41
N LEU A 69 10.83 -0.65 17.23
CA LEU A 69 11.47 -0.36 15.96
C LEU A 69 11.23 1.09 15.55
N GLU A 70 10.02 1.59 15.64
CA GLU A 70 9.67 2.96 15.21
C GLU A 70 10.44 3.99 16.05
N ASN A 71 10.54 3.77 17.37
CA ASN A 71 11.40 4.60 18.22
C ASN A 71 12.89 4.48 17.89
N PHE A 72 13.35 3.29 17.50
CA PHE A 72 14.71 3.06 17.05
C PHE A 72 15.01 3.79 15.72
N HIS A 73 14.09 3.77 14.76
CA HIS A 73 14.19 4.48 13.48
C HIS A 73 14.27 5.99 13.70
N ILE A 74 13.40 6.54 14.55
CA ILE A 74 13.41 7.96 14.94
C ILE A 74 14.74 8.37 15.58
N ALA A 75 15.21 7.60 16.55
CA ALA A 75 16.47 7.91 17.24
C ALA A 75 17.65 7.89 16.27
N THR A 76 17.76 6.83 15.45
CA THR A 76 18.81 6.67 14.46
C THR A 76 18.79 7.79 13.42
N ALA A 77 17.60 8.17 12.93
CA ALA A 77 17.45 9.25 11.95
C ALA A 77 17.95 10.59 12.51
N PHE A 78 17.53 10.97 13.72
CA PHE A 78 17.94 12.26 14.30
C PHE A 78 19.38 12.29 14.77
N GLU A 79 19.94 11.17 15.25
CA GLU A 79 21.37 11.06 15.54
C GLU A 79 22.19 11.28 14.27
N LEU A 80 21.79 10.64 13.16
CA LEU A 80 22.46 10.81 11.87
C LEU A 80 22.35 12.25 11.34
N MET A 81 21.18 12.87 11.41
CA MET A 81 20.99 14.27 11.01
C MET A 81 21.90 15.21 11.83
N LYS A 82 21.97 14.98 13.16
CA LYS A 82 22.85 15.73 14.05
C LYS A 82 24.32 15.54 13.71
N GLU A 83 24.76 14.30 13.47
CA GLU A 83 26.14 13.98 13.08
C GLU A 83 26.53 14.67 11.76
N LYS A 84 25.62 14.72 10.80
CA LYS A 84 25.83 15.37 9.50
C LYS A 84 25.59 16.89 9.50
N GLY A 85 25.20 17.48 10.63
CA GLY A 85 24.92 18.91 10.72
C GLY A 85 23.68 19.35 9.93
N VAL A 86 22.72 18.46 9.70
CA VAL A 86 21.51 18.71 8.92
C VAL A 86 20.41 19.22 9.87
N ALA A 87 20.18 20.54 9.88
CA ALA A 87 19.17 21.21 10.70
C ALA A 87 17.80 21.35 10.00
N LEU A 88 17.44 20.40 9.13
CA LEU A 88 16.27 20.48 8.23
C LEU A 88 14.94 20.64 8.96
N LEU A 89 14.84 20.11 10.20
CA LEU A 89 13.61 20.06 10.99
C LEU A 89 13.60 21.03 12.18
N ASP A 90 14.63 21.88 12.32
CA ASP A 90 14.80 22.81 13.44
C ASP A 90 14.04 24.14 13.22
N HIS A 91 13.24 24.23 12.15
CA HIS A 91 12.46 25.41 11.81
C HIS A 91 11.06 25.40 12.45
N ASN A 92 10.63 26.57 12.92
CA ASN A 92 9.31 26.81 13.51
C ASN A 92 8.25 27.24 12.48
N MET A 93 8.30 26.71 11.26
CA MET A 93 7.29 26.95 10.23
C MET A 93 6.33 25.74 10.07
N PRO A 94 5.61 25.28 11.11
CA PRO A 94 4.72 24.14 10.96
C PRO A 94 3.36 24.53 10.38
N SER A 95 2.84 23.66 9.53
CA SER A 95 1.43 23.66 9.13
C SER A 95 0.88 22.26 9.42
N PRO A 96 0.10 22.03 10.49
CA PRO A 96 -0.57 23.03 11.33
C PRO A 96 0.36 23.67 12.37
N PRO A 97 0.06 24.89 12.87
CA PRO A 97 0.91 25.66 13.79
C PRO A 97 1.21 25.01 15.16
N SER A 98 0.51 23.93 15.49
CA SER A 98 0.41 23.36 16.83
C SER A 98 1.58 22.47 17.26
N SER A 99 2.49 22.08 16.36
CA SER A 99 3.61 21.18 16.66
C SER A 99 4.82 21.45 15.77
N SER A 100 6.05 21.30 16.30
CA SER A 100 7.27 21.48 15.50
C SER A 100 7.37 20.45 14.36
N LEU A 101 8.11 20.78 13.28
CA LEU A 101 8.34 19.84 12.17
C LEU A 101 8.94 18.52 12.67
N ARG A 102 9.88 18.61 13.62
CA ARG A 102 10.44 17.45 14.31
C ARG A 102 9.37 16.58 14.97
N ASN A 103 8.45 17.18 15.73
CA ASN A 103 7.38 16.43 16.40
C ASN A 103 6.42 15.78 15.38
N ARG A 104 6.11 16.46 14.27
CA ARG A 104 5.30 15.88 13.20
C ARG A 104 5.95 14.64 12.59
N VAL A 105 7.26 14.70 12.28
CA VAL A 105 8.02 13.54 11.78
C VAL A 105 8.01 12.39 12.79
N VAL A 106 8.19 12.67 14.08
CA VAL A 106 8.09 11.66 15.15
C VAL A 106 6.71 11.00 15.15
N GLU A 107 5.65 11.80 15.16
CA GLU A 107 4.27 11.32 15.22
C GLU A 107 3.88 10.52 13.97
N ILE A 108 4.41 10.88 12.79
CA ILE A 108 4.18 10.14 11.54
C ILE A 108 4.91 8.79 11.55
N ILE A 109 6.18 8.75 11.96
CA ILE A 109 6.95 7.49 12.00
C ILE A 109 6.38 6.56 13.09
N LEU A 110 5.99 7.07 14.25
CA LEU A 110 5.28 6.24 15.25
C LEU A 110 3.97 5.66 14.72
N ALA A 111 3.31 6.35 13.79
CA ALA A 111 2.08 5.88 13.18
C ALA A 111 2.26 4.74 12.18
N THR A 112 3.50 4.43 11.74
CA THR A 112 3.78 3.29 10.86
C THR A 112 3.82 1.95 11.61
N ASP A 113 3.75 1.93 12.94
CA ASP A 113 3.60 0.68 13.70
C ASP A 113 2.23 0.04 13.37
N MET A 114 2.23 -1.21 12.89
CA MET A 114 0.99 -1.94 12.62
C MET A 114 0.13 -2.16 13.87
N ALA A 115 0.69 -2.08 15.08
CA ALA A 115 -0.06 -2.12 16.32
C ALA A 115 -1.06 -0.95 16.45
N VAL A 116 -0.76 0.21 15.86
CA VAL A 116 -1.63 1.40 15.89
C VAL A 116 -2.59 1.49 14.70
N HIS A 117 -2.45 0.60 13.70
CA HIS A 117 -3.25 0.63 12.48
C HIS A 117 -4.77 0.72 12.76
N LYS A 118 -5.27 -0.12 13.67
CA LYS A 118 -6.71 -0.18 13.97
C LYS A 118 -7.22 1.16 14.55
N SER A 119 -6.52 1.72 15.54
CA SER A 119 -6.91 3.01 16.13
C SER A 119 -6.81 4.13 15.12
N LEU A 120 -5.75 4.15 14.30
CA LEU A 120 -5.57 5.17 13.27
C LEU A 120 -6.73 5.19 12.26
N VAL A 121 -7.16 4.01 11.79
CA VAL A 121 -8.30 3.89 10.87
C VAL A 121 -9.61 4.31 11.53
N GLU A 122 -9.84 3.92 12.79
CA GLU A 122 -11.04 4.30 13.54
C GLU A 122 -11.11 5.81 13.79
N ASP A 123 -9.99 6.43 14.15
CA ASP A 123 -9.92 7.87 14.42
C ASP A 123 -10.08 8.67 13.13
N PHE A 124 -9.45 8.23 12.04
CA PHE A 124 -9.66 8.83 10.71
C PHE A 124 -11.14 8.74 10.29
N ALA A 125 -11.78 7.57 10.44
CA ALA A 125 -13.18 7.40 10.09
C ALA A 125 -14.12 8.31 10.91
N LYS A 126 -13.87 8.46 12.22
CA LYS A 126 -14.63 9.38 13.09
C LYS A 126 -14.44 10.84 12.67
N GLU A 127 -13.21 11.23 12.39
CA GLU A 127 -12.87 12.61 12.02
C GLU A 127 -13.56 13.03 10.72
N VAL A 128 -13.55 12.13 9.73
CA VAL A 128 -14.23 12.33 8.44
C VAL A 128 -15.75 12.40 8.59
N GLN A 129 -16.34 11.59 9.47
CA GLN A 129 -17.79 11.63 9.72
C GLN A 129 -18.22 12.89 10.47
N ARG A 130 -17.37 13.37 11.38
CA ARG A 130 -17.65 14.52 12.24
C ARG A 130 -17.56 15.84 11.46
N ASN A 131 -16.54 16.00 10.61
CA ASN A 131 -16.28 17.27 9.92
C ASN A 131 -16.86 17.24 8.50
N LYS A 132 -17.96 17.97 8.29
CA LYS A 132 -18.58 18.13 6.96
C LYS A 132 -17.76 19.00 6.02
N ASN A 133 -17.04 19.97 6.58
CA ASN A 133 -16.07 20.76 5.82
C ASN A 133 -14.71 20.06 5.88
N ARG A 134 -14.18 19.73 4.70
CA ARG A 134 -12.95 18.93 4.55
C ARG A 134 -11.71 19.67 5.08
N GLN A 135 -11.76 21.01 5.14
CA GLN A 135 -10.68 21.85 5.69
C GLN A 135 -10.58 21.80 7.22
N ASP A 136 -11.58 21.26 7.91
CA ASP A 136 -11.60 21.18 9.38
C ASP A 136 -11.09 19.83 9.92
N ILE A 137 -10.74 18.90 9.03
CA ILE A 137 -10.16 17.61 9.40
C ILE A 137 -8.78 17.84 10.04
N ASP A 138 -8.44 17.09 11.08
CA ASP A 138 -7.10 17.12 11.66
C ASP A 138 -6.04 16.74 10.61
N LYS A 139 -5.18 17.72 10.31
CA LYS A 139 -4.10 17.58 9.35
C LYS A 139 -3.12 16.50 9.75
N LEU A 140 -2.65 16.48 11.00
CA LEU A 140 -1.66 15.49 11.44
C LEU A 140 -2.21 14.06 11.34
N LEU A 141 -3.50 13.87 11.65
CA LEU A 141 -4.17 12.58 11.47
C LEU A 141 -4.18 12.14 10.00
N LEU A 142 -4.41 13.08 9.08
CA LEU A 142 -4.40 12.82 7.66
C LEU A 142 -2.98 12.46 7.16
N GLU A 143 -1.94 13.15 7.63
CA GLU A 143 -0.53 12.86 7.31
C GLU A 143 -0.10 11.46 7.79
N LYS A 144 -0.43 11.13 9.04
CA LYS A 144 -0.21 9.79 9.61
C LYS A 144 -0.87 8.73 8.74
N THR A 145 -2.12 8.97 8.35
CA THR A 145 -2.90 8.04 7.52
C THR A 145 -2.26 7.85 6.14
N PHE A 146 -1.86 8.93 5.46
CA PHE A 146 -1.24 8.85 4.14
C PHE A 146 0.10 8.12 4.13
N VAL A 147 0.97 8.42 5.09
CA VAL A 147 2.27 7.75 5.20
C VAL A 147 2.10 6.29 5.57
N HIS A 148 1.20 5.97 6.52
CA HIS A 148 0.88 4.58 6.87
C HIS A 148 0.33 3.78 5.68
N MET A 149 -0.52 4.42 4.86
CA MET A 149 -1.01 3.81 3.63
C MET A 149 0.08 3.60 2.58
N ALA A 150 1.02 4.55 2.46
CA ALA A 150 2.15 4.43 1.55
C ALA A 150 3.12 3.32 1.97
N ASP A 151 3.23 3.05 3.27
CA ASP A 151 4.06 1.99 3.81
C ASP A 151 3.45 0.59 3.60
N ILE A 152 2.16 0.44 3.89
CA ILE A 152 1.43 -0.84 3.69
C ILE A 152 1.09 -1.08 2.21
N GLY A 153 0.87 0.00 1.46
CA GLY A 153 0.41 -0.01 0.10
C GLY A 153 1.55 -0.21 -0.89
N PHE A 154 1.42 -1.21 -1.77
CA PHE A 154 2.18 -1.18 -3.01
C PHE A 154 1.68 0.00 -3.85
N THR A 155 2.58 0.90 -4.23
CA THR A 155 2.30 1.96 -5.21
C THR A 155 1.70 1.31 -6.46
N PRO A 156 0.57 1.81 -7.02
CA PRO A 156 0.32 1.54 -8.42
C PRO A 156 1.52 2.11 -9.15
N ILE A 157 2.42 1.28 -9.67
CA ILE A 157 3.39 1.74 -10.65
C ILE A 157 2.54 2.37 -11.77
N PRO A 158 2.50 3.71 -11.93
CA PRO A 158 2.08 4.23 -13.20
C PRO A 158 3.29 3.92 -14.07
N LEU A 159 3.19 2.84 -14.83
CA LEU A 159 4.05 2.58 -15.97
C LEU A 159 3.90 3.78 -16.91
N PHE A 160 4.61 4.88 -16.65
CA PHE A 160 4.65 6.02 -17.54
C PHE A 160 6.01 6.69 -17.44
N ASP A 161 6.89 6.17 -18.30
CA ASP A 161 7.74 6.94 -19.19
C ASP A 161 7.08 8.30 -19.54
N ARG A 162 7.35 9.33 -18.71
CA ARG A 162 6.93 10.72 -18.94
C ARG A 162 7.56 11.30 -20.22
N GLU A 163 8.59 10.66 -20.78
CA GLU A 163 9.30 11.15 -21.98
C GLU A 163 8.58 10.84 -23.30
N LYS A 164 7.62 9.91 -23.36
CA LYS A 164 6.87 9.60 -24.59
C LYS A 164 5.56 10.35 -24.76
N ALA A 165 5.08 11.04 -23.74
CA ALA A 165 3.87 11.88 -23.83
C ALA A 165 4.08 13.15 -24.69
N SER A 166 5.33 13.54 -24.96
CA SER A 166 5.64 14.69 -25.81
C SER A 166 5.64 14.37 -27.32
N HIS A 167 5.47 13.10 -27.72
CA HIS A 167 5.56 12.66 -29.12
C HIS A 167 4.22 12.27 -29.74
N PHE A 168 3.11 12.34 -29.00
CA PHE A 168 1.76 12.22 -29.56
C PHE A 168 1.18 13.62 -29.77
N ASN A 169 1.41 14.15 -30.97
CA ASN A 169 0.63 15.26 -31.49
C ASN A 169 -0.81 14.78 -31.73
N GLY A 170 -1.76 15.40 -31.03
CA GLY A 170 -3.19 15.31 -31.34
C GLY A 170 -3.99 14.49 -30.33
N GLU A 171 -4.91 15.19 -29.67
CA GLU A 171 -6.02 14.68 -28.85
C GLU A 171 -5.62 14.07 -27.49
N GLU A 172 -5.57 14.93 -26.46
CA GLU A 172 -5.71 14.51 -25.06
C GLU A 172 -7.03 13.75 -24.90
N PRO A 173 -7.02 12.46 -24.51
CA PRO A 173 -8.24 11.82 -24.07
C PRO A 173 -8.56 12.38 -22.68
N ASP A 174 -9.68 13.08 -22.59
CA ASP A 174 -10.25 13.65 -21.37
C ASP A 174 -10.60 12.53 -20.37
N ARG A 175 -9.61 12.13 -19.57
CA ARG A 175 -9.69 11.02 -18.59
C ARG A 175 -10.60 11.31 -17.40
N ILE A 176 -11.22 12.49 -17.34
CA ILE A 176 -12.26 12.85 -16.37
C ILE A 176 -13.59 12.18 -16.74
N SER A 177 -13.80 11.84 -18.02
CA SER A 177 -15.06 11.28 -18.51
C SER A 177 -15.35 9.84 -18.05
N GLU A 178 -14.32 9.03 -17.75
CA GLU A 178 -14.50 7.63 -17.30
C GLU A 178 -14.95 7.52 -15.83
N PHE A 179 -14.73 8.54 -15.02
CA PHE A 179 -15.27 8.61 -13.66
C PHE A 179 -16.75 9.00 -13.61
N ARG A 180 -17.32 9.54 -14.71
CA ARG A 180 -18.76 9.87 -14.82
C ARG A 180 -19.66 8.63 -14.83
N GLY A 181 -19.14 7.46 -15.20
CA GLY A 181 -19.92 6.21 -15.31
C GLY A 181 -20.41 5.64 -13.98
N PHE A 182 -19.91 6.14 -12.84
CA PHE A 182 -20.33 5.72 -11.50
C PHE A 182 -21.40 6.61 -10.85
N GLY A 183 -21.94 7.60 -11.57
CA GLY A 183 -23.01 8.46 -11.05
C GLY A 183 -22.60 9.32 -9.86
N LEU A 184 -21.31 9.51 -9.63
CA LEU A 184 -20.77 10.37 -8.57
C LEU A 184 -20.40 11.71 -9.20
N GLY A 185 -21.08 12.76 -8.75
CA GLY A 185 -20.91 14.14 -9.21
C GLY A 185 -19.50 14.69 -8.96
N HIS A 186 -19.28 15.88 -9.51
CA HIS A 186 -18.03 16.63 -9.69
C HIS A 186 -17.16 16.95 -8.44
N GLU A 187 -17.25 16.21 -7.33
CA GLU A 187 -16.59 16.55 -6.06
C GLU A 187 -15.97 15.33 -5.34
N VAL A 188 -15.21 14.50 -6.06
CA VAL A 188 -14.47 13.40 -5.43
C VAL A 188 -13.36 13.99 -4.56
N GLY A 189 -13.59 14.04 -3.25
CA GLY A 189 -12.66 14.66 -2.31
C GLY A 189 -11.42 13.84 -2.05
N ILE A 190 -10.34 14.52 -1.66
CA ILE A 190 -9.10 13.95 -1.10
C ILE A 190 -9.41 12.79 -0.14
N VAL A 191 -10.38 12.98 0.75
CA VAL A 191 -10.83 12.00 1.76
C VAL A 191 -11.49 10.76 1.16
N GLU A 192 -12.21 10.89 0.04
CA GLU A 192 -12.90 9.78 -0.62
C GLU A 192 -11.93 8.93 -1.43
N VAL A 193 -10.91 9.56 -2.03
CA VAL A 193 -9.74 8.89 -2.61
C VAL A 193 -8.94 8.16 -1.52
N THR A 194 -8.70 8.81 -0.37
CA THR A 194 -8.10 8.17 0.81
C THR A 194 -8.94 6.99 1.29
N LEU A 195 -10.26 7.12 1.44
CA LEU A 195 -11.15 6.01 1.84
C LEU A 195 -11.18 4.84 0.84
N LEU A 196 -11.12 5.12 -0.46
CA LEU A 196 -11.00 4.12 -1.51
C LEU A 196 -9.67 3.36 -1.45
N LEU A 197 -8.59 4.04 -1.07
CA LEU A 197 -7.25 3.48 -0.89
C LEU A 197 -7.07 2.79 0.50
N VAL A 198 -7.76 3.27 1.54
CA VAL A 198 -7.78 2.75 2.94
C VAL A 198 -8.62 1.48 3.06
N ARG A 199 -9.45 1.14 2.06
CA ARG A 199 -10.06 -0.20 2.01
C ARG A 199 -8.97 -1.25 1.86
N ILE A 200 -8.50 -1.74 3.01
CA ILE A 200 -7.63 -2.90 3.17
C ILE A 200 -8.11 -3.97 2.20
N SER A 201 -7.30 -4.24 1.18
CA SER A 201 -7.59 -5.31 0.24
C SER A 201 -7.43 -6.61 1.00
N VAL A 202 -8.54 -7.27 1.33
CA VAL A 202 -8.56 -8.59 1.96
C VAL A 202 -7.67 -9.60 1.20
N LEU A 203 -7.55 -9.41 -0.13
CA LEU A 203 -6.64 -10.19 -0.97
C LEU A 203 -5.16 -9.85 -0.72
N ARG A 204 -4.81 -8.59 -0.46
CA ARG A 204 -3.44 -8.17 -0.16
C ARG A 204 -2.97 -8.81 1.14
N ASP A 205 -3.77 -8.76 2.19
CA ASP A 205 -3.44 -9.40 3.47
C ASP A 205 -3.29 -10.91 3.32
N CYS A 206 -4.17 -11.54 2.54
CA CYS A 206 -4.09 -12.95 2.18
C CYS A 206 -2.75 -13.30 1.52
N LEU A 207 -2.38 -12.57 0.45
CA LEU A 207 -1.14 -12.84 -0.29
C LEU A 207 0.11 -12.55 0.55
N ASN A 208 0.12 -11.46 1.33
CA ASN A 208 1.22 -11.16 2.24
C ASN A 208 1.41 -12.24 3.31
N ASN A 209 0.32 -12.77 3.88
CA ASN A 209 0.38 -13.88 4.83
C ASN A 209 0.97 -15.15 4.21
N ILE A 210 0.65 -15.44 2.94
CA ILE A 210 1.22 -16.57 2.20
C ILE A 210 2.74 -16.38 2.01
N VAL A 211 3.18 -15.25 1.47
CA VAL A 211 4.61 -14.97 1.25
C VAL A 211 5.39 -15.01 2.56
N ASN A 212 4.84 -14.43 3.63
CA ASN A 212 5.48 -14.43 4.93
C ASN A 212 5.55 -15.83 5.56
N ALA A 213 4.55 -16.68 5.32
CA ALA A 213 4.56 -18.06 5.78
C ALA A 213 5.57 -18.92 4.99
N GLU A 214 5.64 -18.73 3.67
CA GLU A 214 6.61 -19.39 2.77
C GLU A 214 8.04 -19.04 3.16
N LYS A 215 8.34 -17.74 3.34
CA LYS A 215 9.66 -17.25 3.79
C LYS A 215 10.07 -17.81 5.16
N ARG A 216 9.11 -18.14 6.01
CA ARG A 216 9.33 -18.76 7.33
C ARG A 216 9.43 -20.29 7.25
N GLY A 217 9.33 -20.90 6.06
CA GLY A 217 9.37 -22.35 5.88
C GLY A 217 8.18 -23.09 6.51
N LYS A 218 7.03 -22.42 6.67
CA LYS A 218 5.82 -23.07 7.16
C LYS A 218 5.27 -24.00 6.09
N ARG A 219 4.74 -25.15 6.51
CA ARG A 219 4.09 -26.11 5.61
C ARG A 219 2.68 -25.66 5.19
N GLN A 220 2.04 -24.84 6.01
CA GLN A 220 0.65 -24.44 5.85
C GLN A 220 0.43 -23.00 6.32
N VAL A 221 -0.53 -22.31 5.71
CA VAL A 221 -0.99 -20.99 6.16
C VAL A 221 -2.51 -20.97 6.29
N LEU A 222 -2.97 -20.32 7.36
CA LEU A 222 -4.38 -20.18 7.69
C LEU A 222 -4.84 -18.76 7.38
N ILE A 223 -5.78 -18.64 6.45
CA ILE A 223 -6.25 -17.35 5.92
C ILE A 223 -7.68 -17.10 6.39
N ARG A 224 -7.93 -15.85 6.83
CA ARG A 224 -9.23 -15.34 7.25
C ARG A 224 -9.37 -13.93 6.69
N PRO A 225 -10.52 -13.51 6.13
CA PRO A 225 -11.80 -14.22 5.92
C PRO A 225 -11.91 -14.96 4.56
N ASN A 226 -12.93 -15.81 4.43
CA ASN A 226 -13.26 -16.52 3.19
C ASN A 226 -13.96 -15.58 2.17
N SER A 227 -13.24 -15.18 1.12
CA SER A 227 -13.79 -14.41 0.00
C SER A 227 -13.75 -15.21 -1.31
N LYS A 228 -14.82 -15.13 -2.12
CA LYS A 228 -14.87 -15.75 -3.46
C LYS A 228 -13.70 -15.33 -4.35
N VAL A 229 -13.26 -14.08 -4.25
CA VAL A 229 -12.10 -13.56 -5.01
C VAL A 229 -10.82 -14.24 -4.56
N ILE A 230 -10.61 -14.40 -3.25
CA ILE A 230 -9.45 -15.07 -2.69
C ILE A 230 -9.42 -16.54 -3.12
N ILE A 231 -10.52 -17.26 -2.94
CA ILE A 231 -10.61 -18.67 -3.35
C ILE A 231 -10.27 -18.82 -4.84
N LYS A 232 -10.86 -17.98 -5.70
CA LYS A 232 -10.61 -18.06 -7.14
C LYS A 232 -9.17 -17.71 -7.51
N PHE A 233 -8.57 -16.72 -6.85
CA PHE A 233 -7.16 -16.37 -7.06
C PHE A 233 -6.24 -17.53 -6.63
N LEU A 234 -6.49 -18.11 -5.46
CA LEU A 234 -5.72 -19.26 -4.96
C LEU A 234 -5.91 -20.49 -5.85
N GLN A 235 -7.11 -20.73 -6.39
CA GLN A 235 -7.34 -21.78 -7.39
C GLN A 235 -6.47 -21.59 -8.64
N VAL A 236 -6.24 -20.35 -9.09
CA VAL A 236 -5.30 -20.08 -10.20
C VAL A 236 -3.86 -20.41 -9.78
N MET A 237 -3.43 -20.04 -8.56
CA MET A 237 -2.10 -20.41 -8.05
C MET A 237 -1.92 -21.92 -7.93
N GLN A 238 -2.96 -22.65 -7.49
CA GLN A 238 -2.97 -24.11 -7.37
C GLN A 238 -2.87 -24.78 -8.74
N LYS A 239 -3.65 -24.31 -9.72
CA LYS A 239 -3.61 -24.77 -11.12
C LYS A 239 -2.21 -24.69 -11.73
N HIS A 240 -1.45 -23.66 -11.37
CA HIS A 240 -0.06 -23.47 -11.82
C HIS A 240 0.99 -24.11 -10.89
N GLY A 241 0.57 -24.80 -9.82
CA GLY A 241 1.46 -25.55 -8.93
C GLY A 241 2.35 -24.70 -8.02
N TYR A 242 1.91 -23.48 -7.68
CA TYR A 242 2.60 -22.61 -6.70
C TYR A 242 2.14 -22.86 -5.26
N ILE A 243 0.91 -23.33 -5.07
CA ILE A 243 0.36 -23.79 -3.79
C ILE A 243 -0.13 -25.23 -3.91
N GLY A 244 -0.20 -25.91 -2.77
CA GLY A 244 -0.72 -27.27 -2.65
C GLY A 244 -2.24 -27.31 -2.51
N ASP A 245 -2.72 -28.20 -1.65
CA ASP A 245 -4.15 -28.34 -1.42
C ASP A 245 -4.74 -27.14 -0.68
N LEU A 246 -6.00 -26.85 -1.05
CA LEU A 246 -6.78 -25.74 -0.52
C LEU A 246 -8.01 -26.30 0.20
N GLU A 247 -7.99 -26.28 1.53
CA GLU A 247 -9.12 -26.72 2.35
C GLU A 247 -9.93 -25.52 2.82
N ILE A 248 -11.24 -25.56 2.55
CA ILE A 248 -12.18 -24.52 2.97
C ILE A 248 -12.96 -25.06 4.17
N ILE A 249 -12.74 -24.47 5.33
CA ILE A 249 -13.41 -24.83 6.58
C ILE A 249 -14.52 -23.80 6.84
N ASP A 250 -15.76 -24.26 6.93
CA ASP A 250 -16.91 -23.43 7.28
C ASP A 250 -17.25 -23.56 8.77
N ASP A 251 -16.91 -22.51 9.54
CA ASP A 251 -17.13 -22.45 11.00
C ASP A 251 -18.38 -21.64 11.39
N HIS A 252 -19.31 -21.36 10.46
CA HIS A 252 -20.50 -20.52 10.70
C HIS A 252 -20.24 -19.09 11.22
N ARG A 253 -18.97 -18.65 11.26
CA ARG A 253 -18.56 -17.29 11.68
C ARG A 253 -17.96 -16.48 10.53
N ALA A 254 -16.78 -16.88 10.03
CA ALA A 254 -16.02 -16.07 9.06
C ALA A 254 -15.40 -16.86 7.89
N GLY A 255 -15.58 -18.19 7.85
CA GLY A 255 -14.89 -19.10 6.93
C GLY A 255 -13.36 -19.06 7.06
N LYS A 256 -12.71 -20.21 7.05
CA LYS A 256 -11.25 -20.31 7.09
C LYS A 256 -10.77 -21.04 5.85
N ILE A 257 -9.62 -20.61 5.33
CA ILE A 257 -8.95 -21.30 4.22
C ILE A 257 -7.60 -21.76 4.74
N VAL A 258 -7.35 -23.06 4.68
CA VAL A 258 -6.02 -23.64 4.90
C VAL A 258 -5.39 -23.86 3.54
N VAL A 259 -4.18 -23.34 3.36
CA VAL A 259 -3.41 -23.47 2.13
C VAL A 259 -2.11 -24.18 2.45
N ASP A 260 -1.86 -25.29 1.77
CA ASP A 260 -0.57 -25.98 1.83
C ASP A 260 0.47 -25.27 0.95
N LEU A 261 1.66 -25.12 1.51
CA LEU A 261 2.76 -24.37 0.93
C LEU A 261 3.82 -25.33 0.37
N ILE A 262 4.23 -25.11 -0.88
CA ILE A 262 5.16 -25.98 -1.62
C ILE A 262 6.60 -25.45 -1.57
N GLY A 263 6.81 -24.17 -1.28
CA GLY A 263 8.14 -23.53 -1.31
C GLY A 263 8.52 -22.99 -2.69
N ARG A 264 7.54 -22.71 -3.55
CA ARG A 264 7.74 -22.19 -4.93
C ARG A 264 7.41 -20.72 -5.08
N ILE A 265 6.83 -20.10 -4.06
CA ILE A 265 6.41 -18.70 -4.12
C ILE A 265 7.59 -17.80 -3.77
N ASN A 266 8.08 -17.04 -4.75
CA ASN A 266 9.08 -15.99 -4.52
C ASN A 266 8.42 -14.68 -4.14
N LYS A 267 7.39 -14.27 -4.89
CA LYS A 267 6.65 -13.01 -4.69
C LYS A 267 5.23 -13.14 -5.24
N CYS A 268 4.25 -12.68 -4.46
CA CYS A 268 2.90 -12.43 -4.97
C CYS A 268 2.37 -11.11 -4.40
N GLY A 269 1.44 -10.49 -5.11
CA GLY A 269 0.97 -9.16 -4.77
C GLY A 269 -0.32 -8.78 -5.48
N VAL A 270 -1.03 -7.80 -4.91
CA VAL A 270 -2.24 -7.20 -5.48
C VAL A 270 -1.87 -5.92 -6.21
N ILE A 271 -2.41 -5.75 -7.41
CA ILE A 271 -2.28 -4.51 -8.19
C ILE A 271 -3.51 -3.64 -7.88
N SER A 272 -3.28 -2.41 -7.42
CA SER A 272 -4.33 -1.48 -6.98
C SER A 272 -3.95 -0.04 -7.34
N PRO A 273 -4.87 0.80 -7.85
CA PRO A 273 -6.28 0.51 -8.14
C PRO A 273 -6.45 -0.48 -9.31
N ARG A 274 -7.62 -1.11 -9.40
CA ARG A 274 -7.93 -2.05 -10.49
C ARG A 274 -8.31 -1.27 -11.74
N PHE A 275 -7.43 -1.23 -12.73
CA PHE A 275 -7.68 -0.61 -14.02
C PHE A 275 -8.04 -1.68 -15.08
N ASP A 276 -8.84 -1.26 -16.05
CA ASP A 276 -9.21 -2.06 -17.21
C ASP A 276 -8.04 -2.13 -18.20
N VAL A 277 -7.77 -3.32 -18.72
CA VAL A 277 -6.63 -3.58 -19.60
C VAL A 277 -7.09 -4.35 -20.83
N THR A 278 -6.66 -3.85 -22.00
CA THR A 278 -6.83 -4.51 -23.31
C THR A 278 -5.80 -5.63 -23.48
N LEU A 279 -5.99 -6.52 -24.46
CA LEU A 279 -5.08 -7.66 -24.68
C LEU A 279 -3.63 -7.26 -24.87
N ASP A 280 -3.38 -6.21 -25.65
CA ASP A 280 -2.02 -5.68 -25.88
C ASP A 280 -1.42 -5.12 -24.59
N GLY A 281 -2.23 -4.43 -23.79
CA GLY A 281 -1.82 -3.92 -22.48
C GLY A 281 -1.45 -5.04 -21.49
N ILE A 282 -2.11 -6.20 -21.57
CA ILE A 282 -1.77 -7.36 -20.72
C ILE A 282 -0.37 -7.88 -21.04
N VAL A 283 0.00 -7.95 -22.32
CA VAL A 283 1.34 -8.41 -22.76
C VAL A 283 2.43 -7.47 -22.25
N GLN A 284 2.21 -6.16 -22.39
CA GLN A 284 3.14 -5.15 -21.90
C GLN A 284 3.30 -5.27 -20.38
N LEU A 285 2.20 -5.30 -19.64
CA LEU A 285 2.21 -5.41 -18.18
C LEU A 285 2.88 -6.70 -17.68
N ALA A 286 2.70 -7.81 -18.41
CA ALA A 286 3.38 -9.06 -18.10
C ALA A 286 4.90 -8.92 -18.22
N SER A 287 5.38 -8.22 -19.26
CA SER A 287 6.80 -7.95 -19.46
C SER A 287 7.39 -7.04 -18.39
N ASP A 288 6.59 -6.13 -17.84
CA ASP A 288 7.06 -5.14 -16.87
C ASP A 288 7.06 -5.68 -15.43
N ILE A 289 6.12 -6.57 -15.09
CA ILE A 289 5.95 -7.08 -13.71
C ILE A 289 6.62 -8.44 -13.50
N LEU A 290 6.58 -9.32 -14.48
CA LEU A 290 7.07 -10.69 -14.32
C LEU A 290 8.58 -10.77 -14.62
N PRO A 291 9.36 -11.57 -13.88
CA PRO A 291 10.80 -11.67 -14.08
C PRO A 291 11.20 -12.17 -15.47
N SER A 292 10.35 -13.00 -16.08
CA SER A 292 10.51 -13.45 -17.46
C SER A 292 9.17 -13.90 -18.04
N ARG A 293 9.07 -13.96 -19.37
CA ARG A 293 7.86 -14.40 -20.08
C ARG A 293 7.38 -15.81 -19.73
N GLN A 294 8.26 -16.66 -19.21
CA GLN A 294 7.93 -18.05 -18.84
C GLN A 294 7.82 -18.22 -17.32
N PHE A 295 8.01 -17.16 -16.53
CA PHE A 295 8.10 -17.24 -15.08
C PHE A 295 7.10 -16.30 -14.43
N GLY A 296 6.10 -16.89 -13.78
CA GLY A 296 5.03 -16.16 -13.11
C GLY A 296 3.76 -15.99 -13.92
N HIS A 297 2.72 -15.51 -13.24
CA HIS A 297 1.41 -15.28 -13.84
C HIS A 297 0.78 -13.99 -13.33
N LEU A 298 0.23 -13.22 -14.26
CA LEU A 298 -0.74 -12.16 -13.97
C LEU A 298 -2.16 -12.74 -13.88
N VAL A 299 -2.93 -12.25 -12.92
CA VAL A 299 -4.32 -12.65 -12.66
C VAL A 299 -5.25 -11.45 -12.88
N LEU A 300 -6.32 -11.70 -13.62
CA LEU A 300 -7.31 -10.68 -14.00
C LEU A 300 -8.73 -11.19 -13.79
N THR A 301 -9.64 -10.23 -13.54
CA THR A 301 -11.09 -10.44 -13.56
C THR A 301 -11.60 -10.10 -14.95
N THR A 302 -12.17 -11.08 -15.64
CA THR A 302 -12.80 -10.94 -16.95
C THR A 302 -14.29 -11.23 -16.83
N PRO A 303 -15.10 -10.96 -17.88
CA PRO A 303 -16.51 -11.36 -17.89
C PRO A 303 -16.74 -12.86 -17.68
N TYR A 304 -15.72 -13.70 -17.96
CA TYR A 304 -15.77 -15.15 -17.78
C TYR A 304 -15.26 -15.62 -16.41
N GLY A 305 -14.85 -14.69 -15.53
CA GLY A 305 -14.35 -14.97 -14.19
C GLY A 305 -12.89 -14.56 -13.98
N ILE A 306 -12.32 -15.00 -12.85
CA ILE A 306 -10.92 -14.75 -12.50
C ILE A 306 -10.04 -15.82 -13.17
N MET A 307 -9.04 -15.37 -13.92
CA MET A 307 -8.15 -16.25 -14.69
C MET A 307 -6.77 -15.64 -14.88
N ASP A 308 -5.83 -16.46 -15.37
CA ASP A 308 -4.50 -16.03 -15.73
C ASP A 308 -4.45 -15.33 -17.10
N HIS A 309 -3.40 -14.54 -17.33
CA HIS A 309 -3.19 -13.80 -18.56
C HIS A 309 -3.04 -14.65 -19.83
N HIS A 310 -2.54 -15.90 -19.76
CA HIS A 310 -2.50 -16.78 -20.93
C HIS A 310 -3.89 -17.33 -21.27
N GLU A 311 -4.71 -17.62 -20.25
CA GLU A 311 -6.11 -17.98 -20.45
C GLU A 311 -6.92 -16.83 -21.05
N ALA A 312 -6.70 -15.60 -20.58
CA ALA A 312 -7.33 -14.41 -21.13
C ALA A 312 -6.95 -14.16 -22.60
N GLN A 313 -5.67 -14.33 -22.95
CA GLN A 313 -5.19 -14.26 -24.34
C GLN A 313 -5.85 -15.32 -25.22
N ARG A 314 -5.93 -16.58 -24.77
CA ARG A 314 -6.59 -17.66 -25.53
C ARG A 314 -8.08 -17.41 -25.74
N LYS A 315 -8.73 -16.75 -24.79
CA LYS A 315 -10.15 -16.37 -24.87
C LYS A 315 -10.39 -15.02 -25.54
N ASN A 316 -9.33 -14.36 -26.00
CA ASN A 316 -9.39 -13.05 -26.64
C ASN A 316 -10.18 -12.02 -25.82
N THR A 317 -9.95 -11.98 -24.50
CA THR A 317 -10.70 -11.14 -23.57
C THR A 317 -9.75 -10.28 -22.71
N GLY A 318 -10.10 -9.00 -22.56
CA GLY A 318 -9.47 -8.10 -21.59
C GLY A 318 -10.14 -8.18 -20.22
N GLY A 319 -9.69 -7.34 -19.29
CA GLY A 319 -10.32 -7.27 -17.98
C GLY A 319 -9.57 -6.40 -16.99
N LYS A 320 -9.98 -6.52 -15.72
CA LYS A 320 -9.36 -5.77 -14.62
C LYS A 320 -8.25 -6.57 -13.98
N ILE A 321 -7.05 -6.02 -13.92
CA ILE A 321 -5.92 -6.67 -13.27
C ILE A 321 -6.18 -6.75 -11.77
N VAL A 322 -5.95 -7.94 -11.19
CA VAL A 322 -6.16 -8.22 -9.78
C VAL A 322 -4.82 -8.32 -9.04
N GLY A 323 -3.84 -9.00 -9.63
CA GLY A 323 -2.55 -9.23 -8.98
C GLY A 323 -1.64 -10.14 -9.79
N PHE A 324 -0.54 -10.54 -9.18
CA PHE A 324 0.49 -11.39 -9.79
C PHE A 324 1.08 -12.36 -8.76
N PHE A 325 1.70 -13.43 -9.26
CA PHE A 325 2.50 -14.36 -8.46
C PHE A 325 3.60 -15.02 -9.30
N PHE A 326 4.75 -15.29 -8.66
CA PHE A 326 5.90 -16.02 -9.19
C PHE A 326 6.84 -16.47 -8.05
#